data_AF-A0A0N0D207-F1
#
_entry.id   AF-A0A0N0D207-F1
#
_cell.length_a   1.000
_cell.length_b   1.000
_cell.length_c   1.000
_cell.angle_alpha   90.00
_cell.angle_beta   90.00
_cell.angle_gamma   90.00
#
_symmetry.space_group_name_H-M   'P 1'
#
loop_
_entity.id
_entity.type
_entity.pdbx_description
1 polymer ?
#
loop_
_entity_poly.entity_id
_entity_poly.type
_entity_poly.pdbx_seq_one_letter_code
_entity_poly.pdbx_strand_id
1 'polypeptide(L)' 'MKECPTFWECAHLIIDLVETGNTKYKDETRLWISKSYPHRNDNLICAAVVLENVLVIKTVMHNWKLMEA' A
#
# COMPACT_ATOMS: atom_id res chain seq x y z
N MET A 1 -6.96 21.74 -8.68
CA MET A 1 -5.89 20.73 -8.80
C MET A 1 -5.00 20.90 -7.57
N LYS A 2 -5.14 20.03 -6.56
CA LYS A 2 -4.25 20.05 -5.40
C LYS A 2 -2.89 19.53 -5.85
N GLU A 3 -1.83 20.17 -5.37
CA GLU A 3 -0.44 19.94 -5.71
C GLU A 3 -0.12 18.44 -5.78
N CYS A 4 0.46 18.01 -6.90
CA CYS A 4 1.00 16.68 -7.03
C CYS A 4 2.21 16.61 -6.08
N PRO A 5 2.22 15.70 -5.09
CA PRO A 5 3.33 15.61 -4.16
C PRO A 5 4.63 15.40 -4.94
N THR A 6 5.71 15.97 -4.42
CA THR A 6 7.03 15.74 -5.02
C THR A 6 7.31 14.23 -5.00
N PHE A 7 8.00 13.70 -6.02
CA PHE A 7 8.27 12.26 -6.18
C PHE A 7 8.85 11.60 -4.90
N TRP A 8 9.58 12.37 -4.09
CA TRP A 8 10.17 11.97 -2.81
C TRP A 8 9.14 11.68 -1.72
N GLU A 9 8.05 12.44 -1.65
CA GLU A 9 6.96 12.23 -0.68
C GLU A 9 6.19 10.94 -0.98
N CYS A 10 6.02 10.61 -2.27
CA CYS A 10 5.42 9.35 -2.69
C CYS A 10 6.29 8.14 -2.32
N ALA A 11 7.61 8.24 -2.46
CA ALA A 11 8.53 7.16 -2.14
C ALA A 11 8.52 6.80 -0.65
N HIS A 12 8.56 7.81 0.24
CA HIS A 12 8.51 7.58 1.69
C HIS A 12 7.24 6.87 2.13
N LEU A 13 6.09 7.20 1.54
CA LEU A 13 4.83 6.55 1.89
C LEU A 13 4.80 5.07 1.49
N ILE A 14 5.39 4.72 0.35
CA ILE A 14 5.47 3.32 -0.08
C ILE A 14 6.42 2.53 0.81
N ILE A 15 7.55 3.11 1.22
CA ILE A 15 8.47 2.48 2.16
C ILE A 15 7.76 2.21 3.50
N ASP A 16 7.11 3.24 4.06
CA ASP A 16 6.36 3.11 5.32
C ASP A 16 5.23 2.07 5.23
N LEU A 17 4.51 2.01 4.10
CA LEU A 17 3.51 0.98 3.83
C LEU A 17 4.12 -0.43 3.89
N VAL A 18 5.26 -0.64 3.22
CA VAL A 18 5.92 -1.94 3.14
C VAL A 18 6.46 -2.38 4.50
N GLU A 19 7.02 -1.45 5.29
CA GLU A 19 7.65 -1.76 6.57
C GLU A 19 6.65 -1.99 7.71
N THR A 20 5.51 -1.28 7.69
CA THR A 20 4.60 -1.21 8.85
C THR A 20 3.15 -1.58 8.54
N GLY A 21 2.83 -1.85 7.27
CA GLY A 21 1.49 -2.21 6.85
C GLY A 21 1.08 -3.61 7.28
N ASN A 22 -0.23 -3.81 7.41
CA ASN A 22 -0.82 -5.12 7.69
C ASN A 22 -0.78 -5.99 6.44
N THR A 23 -0.27 -7.20 6.59
CA THR A 23 -0.15 -8.18 5.49
C THR A 23 -1.33 -9.15 5.48
N LYS A 24 -1.92 -9.38 4.30
CA LYS A 24 -2.88 -10.45 4.06
C LYS A 24 -2.40 -11.32 2.90
N TYR A 25 -2.07 -12.57 3.17
CA TYR A 25 -1.61 -13.51 2.15
C TYR A 25 -2.78 -14.07 1.35
N LYS A 26 -2.62 -14.09 0.02
CA LYS A 26 -3.46 -14.85 -0.90
C LYS A 26 -2.98 -16.30 -1.01
N ASP A 27 -1.66 -16.46 -1.05
CA ASP A 27 -0.92 -17.72 -1.11
C ASP A 27 0.54 -17.48 -0.68
N GLU A 28 1.42 -18.46 -0.91
CA GLU A 28 2.83 -18.46 -0.50
C GLU A 28 3.64 -17.26 -1.01
N THR A 29 3.26 -16.68 -2.15
CA THR A 29 4.03 -15.61 -2.81
C THR A 29 3.25 -14.31 -2.98
N ARG A 30 1.92 -14.37 -3.07
CA ARG A 30 1.09 -13.19 -3.31
C ARG A 30 0.44 -12.70 -2.03
N LEU A 31 0.59 -11.42 -1.73
CA LEU A 31 -0.03 -10.79 -0.56
C LEU A 31 -0.48 -9.36 -0.85
N TRP A 32 -1.33 -8.85 0.03
CA TRP A 32 -1.68 -7.44 0.11
C TRP A 32 -1.03 -6.84 1.35
N ILE A 33 -0.50 -5.63 1.21
CA ILE A 33 -0.02 -4.81 2.34
C ILE A 33 -0.91 -3.59 2.43
N SER A 34 -1.54 -3.35 3.57
CA SER A 34 -2.48 -2.25 3.75
C SER A 34 -2.20 -1.45 5.02
N LYS A 35 -2.28 -0.12 4.93
CA LYS A 35 -2.09 0.78 6.08
C LYS A 35 -3.07 1.93 6.02
N SER A 36 -3.65 2.24 7.18
CA SER A 36 -4.48 3.41 7.36
C SER A 36 -3.62 4.63 7.68
N TYR A 37 -3.85 5.74 6.97
CA TYR A 37 -3.16 7.02 7.12
C TYR A 37 -4.20 8.07 7.56
N PRO A 38 -4.35 8.31 8.88
CA PRO A 38 -5.46 9.10 9.41
C PRO A 38 -5.45 10.58 8.97
N HIS A 39 -4.29 11.10 8.55
CA HIS A 39 -4.13 12.48 8.07
C HIS A 39 -4.39 12.65 6.56
N ARG A 40 -4.90 11.60 5.88
CA ARG A 40 -5.21 11.59 4.45
C ARG A 40 -6.70 11.40 4.21
N ASN A 41 -7.26 12.12 3.24
CA ASN A 41 -8.67 11.93 2.82
C ASN A 41 -8.89 10.60 2.09
N ASP A 42 -7.83 10.02 1.52
CA ASP A 42 -7.76 8.68 0.94
C ASP A 42 -7.12 7.69 1.94
N ASN A 43 -7.63 7.73 3.16
CA ASN A 43 -7.07 7.18 4.39
C ASN A 43 -6.64 5.71 4.38
N LEU A 44 -6.88 4.92 3.35
CA LEU A 44 -6.38 3.56 3.23
C LEU A 44 -5.60 3.38 1.93
N ILE A 45 -4.31 3.05 2.07
CA ILE A 45 -3.47 2.62 0.95
C ILE A 45 -3.29 1.11 1.03
N CYS A 46 -3.41 0.45 -0.11
CA CYS A 46 -3.22 -0.99 -0.25
C CYS A 46 -2.33 -1.28 -1.45
N ALA A 47 -1.29 -2.08 -1.24
CA ALA A 47 -0.42 -2.58 -2.30
C ALA A 47 -0.67 -4.07 -2.52
N ALA A 48 -0.90 -4.47 -3.77
CA ALA A 48 -0.79 -5.86 -4.18
C ALA A 48 0.68 -6.14 -4.53
N VAL A 49 1.27 -7.12 -3.84
CA VAL A 49 2.69 -7.44 -3.94
C VAL A 49 2.90 -8.93 -4.21
N VAL A 50 4.04 -9.24 -4.82
CA VAL A 50 4.57 -10.60 -4.97
C VAL A 50 5.90 -10.67 -4.24
N LEU A 51 6.06 -11.67 -3.38
CA LEU A 51 7.26 -12.00 -2.64
C LEU A 51 7.97 -13.16 -3.35
N GLU A 52 9.07 -12.83 -4.03
CA GLU A 52 10.01 -13.78 -4.62
C GLU A 52 11.39 -13.58 -3.97
N ASN A 53 12.49 -13.57 -4.73
CA ASN A 53 13.80 -13.13 -4.24
C ASN A 53 13.82 -11.65 -3.83
N VAL A 54 12.83 -10.88 -4.29
CA VAL A 54 12.60 -9.48 -3.95
C VAL A 54 11.10 -9.26 -3.76
N LEU A 55 10.74 -8.17 -3.07
CA LEU A 55 9.36 -7.72 -2.98
C LEU A 55 9.01 -6.86 -4.21
N VAL A 56 8.05 -7.31 -5.03
CA VAL A 56 7.59 -6.58 -6.21
C VAL A 56 6.21 -6.00 -5.96
N ILE A 57 6.10 -4.66 -5.98
CA ILE A 57 4.81 -3.97 -5.96
C ILE A 57 4.21 -4.01 -7.36
N LYS A 58 3.08 -4.71 -7.53
CA LYS A 58 2.38 -4.82 -8.80
C LYS A 58 1.41 -3.66 -9.01
N THR A 59 0.70 -3.29 -7.95
CA THR A 59 -0.34 -2.26 -7.99
C THR A 59 -0.44 -1.57 -6.63
N VAL A 60 -0.56 -0.24 -6.64
CA VAL A 60 -0.91 0.57 -5.45
C VAL A 60 -2.31 1.12 -5.65
N MET A 61 -3.18 0.90 -4.66
CA MET A 61 -4.56 1.37 -4.62
C MET A 61 -4.71 2.36 -3.47
N HIS A 62 -5.45 3.43 -3.71
CA HIS A 62 -5.85 4.44 -2.73
C HIS A 62 -7.38 4.57 -2.74
N ASN A 63 -7.98 5.15 -1.71
CA ASN A 63 -9.45 5.17 -1.52
C ASN A 63 -10.07 3.76 -1.47
N TRP A 64 -9.32 2.76 -1.00
CA TRP A 64 -9.84 1.41 -0.85
C TRP A 64 -10.69 1.32 0.42
N LYS A 65 -11.75 0.51 0.42
CA LYS A 65 -12.49 0.13 1.63
C LYS A 65 -12.32 -1.37 1.83
N LEU A 66 -11.88 -1.78 3.01
CA LEU A 66 -11.94 -3.20 3.38
C LEU A 66 -13.44 -3.55 3.50
N MET A 67 -13.97 -4.34 2.57
CA MET A 67 -15.28 -4.99 2.80
C MET A 67 -15.03 -6.23 3.63
N GLU A 68 -15.61 -6.27 4.83
CA GLU A 68 -15.74 -7.53 5.56
C GLU A 68 -16.75 -8.41 4.81
N ALA A 69 -16.42 -9.70 4.70
CA ALA A 69 -17.22 -10.71 4.01
C ALA A 69 -18.30 -11.27 4.95
#